data_AF-S7RBZ0-F1
#
_entry.id   AF-S7RBZ0-F1
#
_cell.length_a   1.000
_cell.length_b   1.000
_cell.length_c   1.000
_cell.angle_alpha   90.00
_cell.angle_beta   90.00
_cell.angle_gamma   90.00
#
_symmetry.space_group_name_H-M   'P 1'
#
loop_
_entity.id
_entity.type
_entity.pdbx_description
1 polymer ?
#
loop_
_entity_poly.entity_id
_entity_poly.type
_entity_poly.pdbx_seq_one_letter_code
_entity_poly.pdbx_strand_id
1 'polypeptide(L)' 'MPILSPIPPSFQPTGQYSQERSDALHKAHPSRFLTDAELNLRDEFLCKHNQVFAWNDSEHGRFCKDFFPPIEYP' A
#
# COMPACT_ATOMS: atom_id res chain seq x y z
N MET A 1 4.90 10.92 7.51
CA MET A 1 4.99 9.50 7.90
C MET A 1 4.18 9.29 9.17
N PRO A 2 3.27 8.30 9.21
CA PRO A 2 2.48 7.99 10.39
C PRO A 2 3.36 7.41 11.48
N ILE A 3 2.98 7.64 12.74
CA ILE A 3 3.60 6.97 13.89
C ILE A 3 3.13 5.53 13.89
N LEU A 4 4.04 4.55 13.90
CA LEU A 4 3.73 3.13 13.98
C LEU A 4 3.90 2.60 15.41
N SER A 5 3.14 1.58 15.76
CA SER A 5 3.21 0.96 17.08
C SER A 5 4.38 -0.04 17.12
N PRO A 6 5.21 -0.07 18.18
CA PRO A 6 6.27 -1.06 18.31
C PRO A 6 5.73 -2.50 18.42
N ILE A 7 4.48 -2.62 18.88
CA ILE A 7 3.72 -3.87 18.96
C ILE A 7 2.51 -3.67 18.05
N PRO A 8 2.58 -4.12 16.78
CA PRO A 8 1.54 -3.85 15.82
C PRO A 8 0.26 -4.63 16.16
N PRO A 9 -0.92 -4.03 16.01
CA PRO A 9 -2.19 -4.71 16.22
C PRO A 9 -2.42 -5.77 15.13
N SER A 10 -3.34 -6.70 15.39
CA SER A 10 -3.82 -7.61 14.35
C SER A 10 -4.45 -6.82 13.20
N PHE A 11 -4.23 -7.28 11.97
CA PHE A 11 -4.78 -6.65 10.77
C PHE A 11 -6.30 -6.44 10.86
N GLN A 12 -6.75 -5.24 10.49
CA GLN A 12 -8.15 -4.91 10.30
C GLN A 12 -8.33 -4.18 8.97
N PRO A 13 -9.22 -4.67 8.07
CA PRO A 13 -9.51 -4.02 6.80
C PRO A 13 -9.93 -2.56 7.03
N THR A 14 -9.24 -1.63 6.37
CA THR A 14 -9.42 -0.19 6.61
C THR A 14 -9.54 0.55 5.29
N GLY A 15 -10.72 1.15 5.05
CA GLY A 15 -10.96 1.97 3.87
C GLY A 15 -10.73 1.19 2.57
N GLN A 16 -9.78 1.65 1.75
CA GLN A 16 -9.45 0.96 0.51
C GLN A 16 -8.51 -0.25 0.71
N TYR A 17 -7.89 -0.41 1.88
CA TYR A 17 -7.05 -1.57 2.16
C TYR A 17 -7.92 -2.74 2.66
N SER A 18 -8.36 -3.56 1.71
CA SER A 18 -9.22 -4.73 1.94
C SER A 18 -8.42 -5.99 2.31
N GLN A 19 -9.13 -7.00 2.83
CA GLN A 19 -8.54 -8.31 3.11
C GLN A 19 -7.87 -8.91 1.88
N GLU A 20 -8.50 -8.84 0.71
CA GLU A 20 -7.93 -9.36 -0.54
C GLU A 20 -6.59 -8.71 -0.89
N ARG A 21 -6.44 -7.40 -0.63
CA ARG A 21 -5.20 -6.65 -0.88
C ARG A 21 -4.11 -7.05 0.12
N SER A 22 -4.46 -7.26 1.40
CA SER A 22 -3.53 -7.81 2.41
C SER A 22 -3.09 -9.23 2.05
N ASP A 23 -4.02 -10.11 1.67
CA ASP A 23 -3.74 -11.50 1.31
C ASP A 23 -2.83 -11.59 0.06
N ALA A 24 -3.06 -10.74 -0.94
CA ALA A 24 -2.22 -10.66 -2.13
C ALA A 24 -0.78 -10.26 -1.77
N LEU A 25 -0.61 -9.29 -0.85
CA LEU A 25 0.70 -8.88 -0.34
C LEU A 25 1.34 -9.95 0.55
N HIS A 26 0.58 -10.70 1.34
CA HIS A 26 1.12 -11.84 2.09
C HIS A 26 1.61 -12.94 1.15
N LYS A 27 0.86 -13.24 0.09
CA LYS A 27 1.24 -14.23 -0.92
C LYS A 27 2.50 -13.83 -1.69
N ALA A 28 2.67 -12.53 -1.98
CA ALA A 28 3.84 -12.01 -2.68
C ALA A 28 5.14 -12.09 -1.84
N HIS A 29 5.02 -12.16 -0.52
CA HIS A 29 6.15 -12.19 0.41
C HIS A 29 6.15 -13.49 1.22
N PRO A 30 6.66 -14.61 0.67
CA PRO A 30 6.76 -15.85 1.41
C PRO A 30 7.65 -15.68 2.66
N SER A 31 7.27 -16.40 3.72
CA SER A 31 7.70 -16.30 5.13
C SER A 31 9.20 -16.39 5.45
N ARG A 32 10.08 -16.42 4.44
CA ARG A 32 11.53 -16.37 4.65
C ARG A 32 12.10 -14.96 4.75
N PHE A 33 11.37 -13.93 4.31
CA PHE A 33 11.90 -12.55 4.30
C PHE A 33 11.38 -11.69 5.46
N LEU A 34 10.10 -11.82 5.82
CA LEU A 34 9.47 -11.06 6.90
C LEU A 34 8.95 -12.02 7.97
N THR A 35 9.14 -11.64 9.23
CA THR A 35 8.49 -12.26 10.38
C THR A 35 7.01 -11.87 10.47
N ASP A 36 6.21 -12.65 11.20
CA ASP A 36 4.78 -12.35 11.40
C ASP A 36 4.56 -10.95 12.03
N ALA A 37 5.46 -10.52 12.92
CA ALA A 37 5.42 -9.20 13.51
C ALA A 37 5.67 -8.08 12.49
N GLU A 38 6.61 -8.28 11.56
CA GLU A 38 6.90 -7.32 10.49
C GLU A 38 5.77 -7.27 9.45
N LEU A 39 5.11 -8.40 9.19
CA LEU A 39 3.91 -8.44 8.35
C LEU A 39 2.77 -7.63 8.97
N ASN A 40 2.52 -7.78 10.27
CA ASN A 40 1.53 -6.97 10.99
C ASN A 40 1.90 -5.48 10.99
N LEU A 41 3.18 -5.14 11.12
CA LEU A 41 3.66 -3.76 11.05
C LEU A 41 3.42 -3.13 9.67
N ARG A 42 3.67 -3.90 8.60
CA ARG A 42 3.38 -3.49 7.22
C ARG A 42 1.89 -3.24 7.03
N ASP A 43 1.05 -4.13 7.55
CA ASP A 43 -0.40 -3.99 7.46
C ASP A 43 -0.89 -2.76 8.23
N GLU A 44 -0.35 -2.47 9.42
CA GLU A 44 -0.65 -1.22 10.15
C GLU A 44 -0.25 0.02 9.32
N PHE A 45 0.92 -0.01 8.68
CA PHE A 45 1.39 1.07 7.82
C PHE A 45 0.45 1.30 6.63
N LEU A 46 0.03 0.25 5.95
CA LEU A 46 -0.89 0.32 4.81
C LEU A 46 -2.29 0.78 5.24
N CYS A 47 -2.80 0.32 6.39
CA CYS A 47 -4.06 0.80 6.95
C CYS A 47 -4.02 2.31 7.22
N LYS A 48 -2.93 2.82 7.80
CA LYS A 48 -2.74 4.26 8.06
C LYS A 48 -2.63 5.08 6.78
N HIS A 49 -2.20 4.46 5.69
CA HIS A 49 -2.07 5.06 4.36
C HIS A 49 -3.14 4.61 3.35
N ASN A 50 -4.30 4.14 3.82
CA ASN A 50 -5.31 3.50 2.97
C ASN A 50 -5.86 4.38 1.81
N GLN A 51 -5.61 5.69 1.81
CA GLN A 51 -6.05 6.61 0.74
C GLN A 51 -4.92 7.06 -0.20
N VAL A 52 -3.67 6.67 0.07
CA VAL A 52 -2.50 7.20 -0.66
C VAL A 52 -2.08 6.28 -1.80
N PHE A 53 -2.34 4.98 -1.68
CA PHE A 53 -1.91 3.98 -2.66
C PHE A 53 -2.96 3.79 -3.75
N ALA A 54 -2.50 3.82 -5.00
CA ALA A 54 -3.24 3.31 -6.14
C ALA A 54 -2.93 1.83 -6.31
N TRP A 55 -3.96 0.98 -6.27
CA TRP A 55 -3.84 -0.47 -6.37
C TRP A 55 -4.09 -0.98 -7.78
N ASN A 56 -4.72 -0.17 -8.62
CA ASN A 56 -4.89 -0.41 -10.05
C ASN A 56 -4.54 0.85 -10.84
N ASP A 57 -4.33 0.67 -12.15
CA ASP A 57 -3.96 1.79 -13.02
C ASP A 57 -5.06 2.86 -13.10
N SER A 58 -6.33 2.50 -12.92
CA SER A 58 -7.44 3.45 -12.88
C SER A 58 -7.40 4.38 -11.64
N GLU A 59 -6.73 3.97 -10.56
CA GLU A 59 -6.55 4.73 -9.33
C GLU A 59 -5.30 5.63 -9.38
N HIS A 60 -4.44 5.54 -10.42
CA HIS A 60 -3.26 6.39 -10.49
C HIS A 60 -3.63 7.85 -10.72
N GLY A 61 -2.96 8.76 -10.00
CA GLY A 61 -3.06 10.18 -10.26
C GLY A 61 -2.37 10.53 -11.58
N ARG A 62 -2.97 11.41 -12.39
CA ARG A 62 -2.35 11.94 -13.61
C ARG A 62 -1.75 13.30 -13.34
N PHE A 63 -0.59 13.57 -13.93
CA PHE A 63 -0.03 14.92 -13.92
C PHE A 63 -0.98 15.89 -14.64
N CYS A 64 -1.06 17.11 -14.11
CA CYS A 64 -1.80 18.17 -14.77
C CYS A 64 -1.12 18.49 -16.10
N LYS A 65 -1.87 18.34 -17.20
CA LYS A 65 -1.37 18.53 -18.56
C LYS A 65 -0.85 19.95 -18.81
N ASP A 66 -1.37 20.93 -18.07
CA ASP A 66 -0.96 22.33 -18.18
C ASP A 66 0.48 22.57 -17.69
N PHE A 67 0.95 21.74 -16.76
CA PHE A 67 2.31 21.83 -16.19
C PHE A 67 3.27 20.80 -16.78
N PHE A 68 2.74 19.70 -17.32
CA PHE A 68 3.51 18.58 -17.86
C PHE A 68 2.98 18.21 -19.24
N PRO A 69 3.46 18.86 -20.32
CA PRO A 69 3.08 18.49 -21.66
C PRO A 69 3.53 17.05 -21.97
N PRO A 70 2.83 16.34 -22.88
CA PRO A 70 3.20 14.98 -23.25
C PRO A 70 4.62 14.94 -23.82
N ILE A 71 5.42 13.97 -23.38
CA ILE A 71 6.71 13.67 -23.99
C ILE A 71 6.45 12.82 -25.22
N GLU A 72 6.86 13.28 -26.40
CA GLU A 72 6.86 12.48 -27.62
C GLU A 72 8.15 11.65 -27.66
N TYR A 73 8.01 10.33 -27.69
CA TYR A 73 9.12 9.42 -27.94
C TYR A 73 9.32 9.25 -29.46
N PRO A 74 10.56 9.28 -29.97
CA PRO A 74 10.85 9.12 -31.40
C PRO A 74 10.51 7.73 -31.94
#